data_AF-A0A7C6YMG0-F1
#
_entry.id   AF-A0A7C6YMG0-F1
#
_cell.length_a   1.000
_cell.length_b   1.000
_cell.length_c   1.000
_cell.angle_alpha   90.00
_cell.angle_beta   90.00
_cell.angle_gamma   90.00
#
_symmetry.space_group_name_H-M   'P 1'
#
loop_
_entity.id
_entity.type
_entity.pdbx_description
1 polymer ?
#
loop_
_entity_poly.entity_id
_entity_poly.type
_entity_poly.pdbx_seq_one_letter_code
_entity_poly.pdbx_strand_id
1 'polypeptide(L)'
;MKLRNRIIIALVLIFLLIITFYAIENIFLKQGEKHATVIKVKTDDETVALLSSGVFEELKKQEINNKKAGFSKDFGPSLSFVISSVGINDFESIIIKGIDKSTVNLSKTEVNDDMVFMVYKNKTVDLYSQSHQKLIIKTVSEIDVRR
;
A
#
# COMPACT_ATOMS: atom_id res chain seq x y z
N MET A 1 -33.92 -5.23 36.69
CA MET A 1 -33.55 -5.93 35.44
C MET A 1 -32.87 -7.24 35.80
N LYS A 2 -33.36 -8.40 35.32
CA LYS A 2 -32.78 -9.71 35.64
C LYS A 2 -31.38 -9.83 35.01
N LEU A 3 -30.45 -10.53 35.69
CA LEU A 3 -29.06 -10.74 35.23
C LEU A 3 -29.00 -11.25 33.78
N ARG A 4 -29.89 -12.18 33.42
CA ARG A 4 -30.06 -12.70 32.05
C ARG A 4 -30.26 -11.61 31.00
N ASN A 5 -31.07 -10.59 31.28
CA ASN A 5 -31.34 -9.52 30.31
C ASN A 5 -30.11 -8.59 30.15
N ARG A 6 -29.29 -8.40 31.19
CA ARG A 6 -28.03 -7.64 31.08
C ARG A 6 -27.01 -8.38 30.20
N ILE A 7 -26.90 -9.69 30.35
CA ILE A 7 -25.99 -10.54 29.54
C ILE A 7 -26.39 -10.51 28.07
N ILE A 8 -27.69 -10.64 27.76
CA ILE A 8 -28.18 -10.59 26.37
C ILE A 8 -27.87 -9.24 25.73
N ILE A 9 -28.10 -8.12 26.44
CA ILE A 9 -27.80 -6.78 25.90
C ILE A 9 -26.30 -6.61 25.65
N ALA A 10 -25.44 -7.10 26.56
CA ALA A 10 -24.00 -7.03 26.37
C ALA A 10 -23.53 -7.81 25.14
N LEU A 11 -24.07 -9.03 24.92
CA LEU A 11 -23.76 -9.82 23.73
C LEU A 11 -24.22 -9.14 22.44
N VAL A 12 -25.42 -8.57 22.44
CA VAL A 12 -25.94 -7.80 21.29
C VAL A 12 -25.05 -6.60 20.99
N LEU A 13 -24.59 -5.87 22.02
CA LEU A 13 -23.68 -4.74 21.84
C LEU A 13 -22.33 -5.15 21.23
N ILE A 14 -21.74 -6.25 21.69
CA ILE A 14 -20.49 -6.79 21.12
C ILE A 14 -20.69 -7.15 19.65
N PHE A 15 -21.79 -7.83 19.32
CA PHE A 15 -22.09 -8.20 17.95
C PHE A 15 -22.30 -6.96 17.06
N LEU A 16 -22.98 -5.94 17.56
CA LEU A 16 -23.17 -4.67 16.86
C LEU A 16 -21.84 -3.95 16.60
N LEU A 17 -20.92 -3.97 17.57
CA LEU A 17 -19.59 -3.39 17.40
C LEU A 17 -18.81 -4.09 16.29
N ILE A 18 -18.83 -5.42 16.23
CA ILE A 18 -18.15 -6.20 15.19
C ILE A 18 -18.68 -5.83 13.81
N ILE A 19 -20.01 -5.80 13.62
CA ILE A 19 -20.63 -5.43 12.35
C ILE A 19 -20.27 -4.00 11.95
N THR A 20 -20.32 -3.07 12.90
CA THR A 20 -20.02 -1.66 12.65
C THR A 20 -18.56 -1.50 12.24
N PHE A 21 -17.63 -2.19 12.89
CA PHE A 21 -16.21 -2.16 12.54
C PHE A 21 -15.97 -2.67 11.12
N TYR A 22 -16.58 -3.80 10.78
CA TYR A 22 -16.50 -4.38 9.43
C TYR A 22 -17.07 -3.44 8.36
N ALA A 23 -18.22 -2.81 8.63
CA ALA A 23 -18.83 -1.85 7.71
C ALA A 23 -17.93 -0.62 7.52
N ILE A 24 -17.38 -0.09 8.60
CA ILE A 24 -16.47 1.06 8.58
C ILE A 24 -15.21 0.74 7.77
N GLU A 25 -14.57 -0.41 8.02
CA GLU A 25 -13.39 -0.85 7.29
C GLU A 25 -13.64 -0.93 5.78
N ASN A 26 -14.74 -1.57 5.38
CA ASN A 26 -15.08 -1.72 3.96
C ASN A 26 -15.35 -0.35 3.29
N ILE A 27 -15.94 0.60 4.01
CA ILE A 27 -16.12 1.98 3.54
C ILE A 27 -14.76 2.68 3.38
N PHE A 28 -13.85 2.53 4.35
CA PHE A 28 -12.51 3.11 4.28
C PHE A 28 -11.70 2.52 3.13
N LEU A 29 -11.77 1.22 2.89
CA LEU A 29 -11.09 0.57 1.76
C LEU A 29 -11.62 1.09 0.43
N LYS A 30 -12.95 1.11 0.23
CA LYS A 30 -13.54 1.63 -1.02
C LYS A 30 -13.21 3.09 -1.28
N GLN A 31 -13.26 3.93 -0.26
CA GLN A 31 -12.87 5.33 -0.39
C GLN A 31 -11.37 5.48 -0.62
N GLY A 32 -10.56 4.68 0.07
CA GLY A 32 -9.11 4.70 -0.06
C GLY A 32 -8.64 4.30 -1.44
N GLU A 33 -9.25 3.27 -2.04
CA GLU A 33 -9.03 2.88 -3.43
C GLU A 33 -9.45 3.99 -4.39
N LYS A 34 -10.64 4.58 -4.20
CA LYS A 34 -11.17 5.66 -5.04
C LYS A 34 -10.27 6.91 -5.04
N HIS A 35 -9.56 7.15 -3.93
CA HIS A 35 -8.69 8.31 -3.75
C HIS A 35 -7.20 7.96 -3.78
N ALA A 36 -6.84 6.72 -4.14
CA ALA A 36 -5.45 6.24 -4.18
C ALA A 36 -4.66 6.46 -2.87
N THR A 37 -5.35 6.40 -1.72
CA THR A 37 -4.72 6.34 -0.39
C THR A 37 -4.54 4.91 0.09
N VAL A 38 -5.13 3.95 -0.63
CA VAL A 38 -4.87 2.51 -0.56
C VAL A 38 -4.47 2.03 -1.94
N ILE A 39 -3.29 1.45 -2.06
CA ILE A 39 -2.72 0.90 -3.28
C ILE A 39 -2.97 -0.61 -3.32
N LYS A 40 -3.54 -1.08 -4.42
CA LYS A 40 -3.71 -2.53 -4.67
C LYS A 40 -2.43 -3.12 -5.21
N VAL A 41 -1.96 -4.20 -4.60
CA VAL A 41 -0.94 -5.04 -5.22
C VAL A 41 -1.62 -6.29 -5.76
N LYS A 42 -1.41 -6.55 -7.05
CA LYS A 42 -1.95 -7.71 -7.75
C LYS A 42 -0.85 -8.62 -8.25
N THR A 43 -1.17 -9.90 -8.33
CA THR A 43 -0.37 -10.91 -9.01
C THR A 43 -1.34 -11.78 -9.78
N ASP A 44 -1.11 -11.98 -11.07
CA ASP A 44 -1.98 -12.79 -11.94
C ASP A 44 -3.47 -12.37 -11.85
N ASP A 45 -3.71 -11.05 -11.82
CA ASP A 45 -5.02 -10.39 -11.68
C ASP A 45 -5.74 -10.57 -10.33
N GLU A 46 -5.15 -11.29 -9.37
CA GLU A 46 -5.65 -11.41 -8.00
C GLU A 46 -5.02 -10.38 -7.06
N THR A 47 -5.81 -9.78 -6.17
CA THR A 47 -5.28 -8.83 -5.17
C THR A 47 -4.61 -9.59 -4.04
N VAL A 48 -3.29 -9.43 -3.93
CA VAL A 48 -2.45 -10.08 -2.91
C VAL A 48 -2.15 -9.18 -1.72
N ALA A 49 -2.22 -7.85 -1.90
CA ALA A 49 -2.01 -6.90 -0.81
C ALA A 49 -2.79 -5.59 -1.02
N LEU A 50 -3.11 -4.93 0.10
CA LEU A 50 -3.64 -3.58 0.14
C LEU A 50 -2.72 -2.72 1.00
N LEU A 51 -2.04 -1.76 0.37
CA LEU A 51 -1.01 -0.94 1.01
C LEU A 51 -1.54 0.47 1.23
N SER A 52 -1.78 0.85 2.48
CA SER A 52 -2.12 2.23 2.84
C SER A 52 -0.87 3.08 3.04
N SER A 53 -1.01 4.41 3.07
CA SER A 53 0.13 5.31 3.38
C SER A 53 0.88 4.95 4.66
N GLY A 54 0.17 4.47 5.69
CA GLY A 54 0.78 4.02 6.94
C GLY A 54 1.66 2.78 6.77
N VAL A 55 1.33 1.89 5.82
CA VAL A 55 2.19 0.75 5.46
C VAL A 55 3.47 1.25 4.80
N PHE A 56 3.39 2.22 3.88
CA PHE A 56 4.59 2.81 3.26
C PHE A 56 5.50 3.50 4.29
N GLU A 57 4.92 4.21 5.26
CA GLU A 57 5.69 4.81 6.36
C GLU A 57 6.41 3.76 7.21
N GLU A 58 5.78 2.62 7.47
CA GLU A 58 6.40 1.55 8.26
C GLU A 58 7.46 0.79 7.45
N LEU A 59 7.19 0.50 6.17
CA LEU A 59 8.18 -0.10 5.26
C LEU A 59 9.41 0.79 5.12
N LYS A 60 9.25 2.12 5.05
CA LYS A 60 10.38 3.06 5.07
C LYS A 60 11.24 2.88 6.31
N LYS A 61 10.64 2.80 7.50
CA LYS A 61 11.41 2.61 8.76
C LYS A 61 12.15 1.27 8.74
N GLN A 62 11.50 0.21 8.28
CA GLN A 62 12.12 -1.11 8.16
C GLN A 62 13.30 -1.09 7.18
N GLU A 63 13.13 -0.47 6.01
CA GLU A 63 14.20 -0.36 5.02
C GLU A 63 15.40 0.45 5.54
N ILE A 64 15.14 1.57 6.22
CA ILE A 64 16.19 2.39 6.87
C ILE A 64 16.95 1.58 7.92
N ASN A 65 16.26 0.77 8.73
CA ASN A 65 16.91 -0.06 9.75
C ASN A 65 17.74 -1.20 9.12
N ASN A 66 17.32 -1.70 7.96
CA ASN A 66 17.99 -2.79 7.25
C ASN A 66 19.18 -2.29 6.39
N LYS A 67 19.17 -1.05 5.91
CA LYS A 67 20.22 -0.46 5.06
C LYS A 67 21.10 0.52 5.85
N LYS A 68 22.41 0.23 5.93
CA LYS A 68 23.35 0.94 6.83
C LYS A 68 23.73 2.39 6.46
N ALA A 69 23.46 2.88 5.24
CA ALA A 69 23.68 4.30 4.89
C ALA A 69 23.10 4.62 3.49
N GLY A 70 22.66 5.87 3.28
CA GLY A 70 22.34 6.41 1.94
C GLY A 70 20.87 6.64 1.64
N PHE A 71 19.94 6.14 2.46
CA PHE A 71 18.52 6.37 2.26
C PHE A 71 18.15 7.80 2.69
N SER A 72 17.76 8.63 1.72
CA SER A 72 17.31 9.99 2.02
C SER A 72 16.04 9.93 2.86
N LYS A 73 16.02 10.73 3.95
CA LYS A 73 14.87 10.86 4.84
C LYS A 73 13.65 11.48 4.14
N ASP A 74 13.83 12.06 2.96
CA ASP A 74 12.78 12.80 2.25
C ASP A 74 11.94 11.89 1.34
N PHE A 75 12.43 10.69 1.02
CA PHE A 75 11.70 9.70 0.23
C PHE A 75 11.12 8.59 1.11
N GLY A 76 10.11 7.89 0.61
CA GLY A 76 9.57 6.65 1.19
C GLY A 76 10.32 5.42 0.68
N PRO A 77 9.78 4.21 0.90
CA PRO A 77 10.49 2.96 0.61
C PRO A 77 10.74 2.80 -0.90
N SER A 78 11.75 2.01 -1.24
CA SER A 78 12.04 1.64 -2.63
C SER A 78 11.00 0.67 -3.18
N LEU A 79 10.81 0.69 -4.50
CA LEU A 79 9.92 -0.22 -5.20
C LEU A 79 10.32 -1.68 -4.96
N SER A 80 11.61 -1.98 -5.12
CA SER A 80 12.18 -3.30 -4.81
C SER A 80 11.82 -3.76 -3.40
N PHE A 81 11.97 -2.89 -2.39
CA PHE A 81 11.64 -3.22 -1.01
C PHE A 81 10.14 -3.46 -0.81
N VAL A 82 9.27 -2.60 -1.36
CA VAL A 82 7.81 -2.79 -1.30
C VAL A 82 7.40 -4.13 -1.89
N ILE A 83 7.89 -4.48 -3.08
CA ILE A 83 7.59 -5.75 -3.76
C ILE A 83 8.07 -6.96 -2.95
N SER A 84 9.29 -6.89 -2.40
CA SER A 84 9.82 -7.96 -1.54
C SER A 84 9.01 -8.12 -0.24
N SER A 85 8.52 -7.01 0.33
CA SER A 85 7.78 -7.01 1.60
C SER A 85 6.40 -7.65 1.51
N VAL A 86 5.78 -7.63 0.33
CA VAL A 86 4.52 -8.34 0.06
C VAL A 86 4.74 -9.82 -0.29
N GLY A 87 5.98 -10.31 -0.20
CA GLY A 87 6.33 -11.71 -0.43
C GLY A 87 6.50 -12.08 -1.91
N ILE A 88 6.61 -11.10 -2.81
CA ILE A 88 6.77 -11.34 -4.24
C ILE A 88 8.25 -11.27 -4.59
N ASN A 89 8.87 -12.42 -4.82
CA ASN A 89 10.30 -12.54 -5.11
C ASN A 89 10.59 -12.98 -6.55
N ASP A 90 9.59 -13.56 -7.23
CA ASP A 90 9.71 -13.99 -8.61
C ASP A 90 8.60 -13.38 -9.48
N PHE A 91 9.04 -12.68 -10.52
CA PHE A 91 8.22 -11.94 -11.46
C PHE A 91 9.05 -11.61 -12.71
N GLU A 92 8.41 -11.48 -13.86
CA GLU A 92 9.00 -11.01 -15.11
C GLU A 92 8.92 -9.48 -15.23
N SER A 93 7.76 -8.90 -14.88
CA SER A 93 7.55 -7.46 -14.95
C SER A 93 6.54 -6.94 -13.92
N ILE A 94 6.54 -5.63 -13.72
CA ILE A 94 5.62 -4.92 -12.82
C ILE A 94 5.01 -3.74 -13.59
N ILE A 95 3.69 -3.67 -13.58
CA ILE A 95 2.93 -2.57 -14.15
C ILE A 95 2.42 -1.70 -12.99
N ILE A 96 2.87 -0.46 -12.92
CA ILE A 96 2.42 0.50 -11.90
C ILE A 96 1.46 1.47 -12.54
N LYS A 97 0.29 1.65 -11.93
CA LYS A 97 -0.83 2.44 -12.47
C LYS A 97 -1.14 3.62 -11.55
N GLY A 98 -1.15 4.83 -12.11
CA GLY A 98 -1.64 6.04 -11.45
C GLY A 98 -3.16 6.12 -11.48
N ILE A 99 -3.74 6.91 -10.57
CA ILE A 99 -5.18 7.18 -10.52
C ILE A 99 -5.70 7.84 -11.81
N ASP A 100 -4.83 8.56 -12.52
CA ASP A 100 -5.08 9.23 -13.79
C ASP A 100 -4.97 8.28 -15.00
N LYS A 101 -4.86 6.97 -14.77
CA LYS A 101 -4.61 5.93 -15.79
C LYS A 101 -3.23 6.02 -16.45
N SER A 102 -2.30 6.83 -15.93
CA SER A 102 -0.89 6.71 -16.30
C SER A 102 -0.39 5.33 -15.92
N THR A 103 0.48 4.75 -16.74
CA THR A 103 1.06 3.44 -16.47
C THR A 103 2.54 3.44 -16.82
N VAL A 104 3.31 2.68 -16.05
CA VAL A 104 4.69 2.33 -16.37
C VAL A 104 4.82 0.82 -16.24
N ASN A 105 5.43 0.18 -17.24
CA ASN A 105 5.78 -1.22 -17.20
C ASN A 105 7.29 -1.33 -17.00
N LEU A 106 7.69 -2.07 -15.96
CA LEU A 106 9.07 -2.21 -15.54
C LEU A 106 9.41 -3.70 -15.58
N SER A 107 10.44 -4.06 -16.34
CA SER A 107 11.02 -5.40 -16.27
C SER A 107 11.68 -5.65 -14.91
N LYS A 108 11.87 -6.93 -14.56
CA LYS A 108 12.59 -7.33 -13.34
C LYS A 108 13.93 -6.61 -13.16
N THR A 109 14.66 -6.35 -14.24
CA THR A 109 15.96 -5.66 -14.21
C THR A 109 15.86 -4.15 -13.99
N GLU A 110 14.71 -3.55 -14.29
CA GLU A 110 14.46 -2.11 -14.06
C GLU A 110 13.94 -1.83 -12.65
N VAL A 111 13.39 -2.84 -11.96
CA VAL A 111 12.96 -2.73 -10.57
C VAL A 111 14.18 -2.75 -9.66
N ASN A 112 14.54 -1.59 -9.13
CA ASN A 112 15.71 -1.39 -8.29
C ASN A 112 15.45 -0.36 -7.18
N ASP A 113 16.48 -0.09 -6.39
CA ASP A 113 16.42 0.82 -5.25
C ASP A 113 16.34 2.31 -5.63
N ASP A 114 16.53 2.66 -6.91
CA ASP A 114 16.43 4.05 -7.40
C ASP A 114 14.98 4.56 -7.46
N MET A 115 14.05 3.63 -7.73
CA MET A 115 12.63 3.94 -7.78
C MET A 115 12.06 3.91 -6.38
N VAL A 116 11.61 5.06 -5.91
CA VAL A 116 11.10 5.24 -4.55
C VAL A 116 9.71 5.82 -4.55
N PHE A 117 8.98 5.46 -3.50
CA PHE A 117 7.66 5.98 -3.27
C PHE A 117 7.72 7.26 -2.44
N MET A 118 7.10 8.34 -2.88
CA MET A 118 6.98 9.58 -2.09
C MET A 118 5.59 9.66 -1.47
N VAL A 119 5.52 9.59 -0.14
CA VAL A 119 4.26 9.66 0.61
C VAL A 119 3.94 11.12 0.95
N TYR A 120 2.74 11.57 0.57
CA TYR A 120 2.30 12.95 0.79
C TYR A 120 1.36 13.08 2.00
N LYS A 121 1.17 14.33 2.47
CA LYS A 121 0.28 14.65 3.60
C LYS A 121 -1.19 14.25 3.38
N ASN A 122 -1.65 14.22 2.14
CA ASN A 122 -2.98 13.74 1.75
C ASN A 122 -3.07 12.20 1.66
N LYS A 123 -2.03 11.49 2.11
CA LYS A 123 -1.92 10.01 2.13
C LYS A 123 -1.87 9.34 0.77
N THR A 124 -1.66 10.08 -0.31
CA THR A 124 -1.35 9.50 -1.62
C THR A 124 0.14 9.24 -1.74
N VAL A 125 0.51 8.40 -2.70
CA VAL A 125 1.90 8.02 -2.93
C VAL A 125 2.23 8.19 -4.41
N ASP A 126 3.34 8.86 -4.70
CA ASP A 126 3.86 8.95 -6.07
C ASP A 126 5.07 8.02 -6.24
N LEU A 127 5.34 7.57 -7.46
CA LEU A 127 6.56 6.84 -7.81
C LEU A 127 7.57 7.81 -8.45
N TYR A 128 8.78 7.82 -7.94
CA TYR A 128 9.83 8.78 -8.31
C TYR A 128 11.18 8.07 -8.53
N SER A 129 11.96 8.49 -9.53
CA SER A 129 13.36 8.07 -9.69
C SER A 129 14.27 9.06 -8.97
N GLN A 130 15.04 8.59 -7.99
CA GLN A 130 15.95 9.43 -7.21
C GLN A 130 17.09 9.99 -8.08
N SER A 131 17.74 9.13 -8.86
CA SER A 131 18.92 9.47 -9.68
C SER A 131 18.60 10.49 -10.76
N HIS A 132 17.41 10.38 -11.37
CA HIS A 132 16.99 11.27 -12.44
C HIS A 132 16.15 12.45 -11.96
N GLN A 133 15.89 12.54 -10.64
CA GLN A 133 15.00 13.52 -10.03
C GLN A 133 13.68 13.67 -10.80
N LYS A 134 13.08 12.55 -11.18
CA LYS A 134 11.95 12.51 -12.12
C LYS A 134 10.77 11.78 -11.52
N LEU A 135 9.60 12.43 -11.58
CA LEU A 135 8.31 11.79 -11.33
C LEU A 135 8.01 10.77 -12.42
N ILE A 136 7.78 9.52 -12.02
CA ILE A 136 7.45 8.42 -12.93
C ILE A 136 5.93 8.26 -13.02
N ILE A 137 5.27 8.07 -11.87
CA ILE A 137 3.81 7.95 -11.77
C ILE A 137 3.31 8.85 -10.65
N LYS A 138 2.36 9.71 -11.00
CA LYS A 138 1.65 10.53 -10.02
C LYS A 138 0.52 9.74 -9.40
N THR A 139 0.43 9.72 -8.08
CA THR A 139 -0.67 9.15 -7.30
C THR A 139 -0.96 7.71 -7.72
N VAL A 140 -0.05 6.83 -7.36
CA VAL A 140 -0.11 5.38 -7.58
C VAL A 140 -1.37 4.83 -6.94
N SER A 141 -2.09 4.01 -7.70
CA SER A 141 -3.33 3.36 -7.29
C SER A 141 -3.24 1.83 -7.31
N GLU A 142 -2.39 1.28 -8.18
CA GLU A 142 -2.23 -0.16 -8.35
C GLU A 142 -0.81 -0.51 -8.77
N ILE A 143 -0.34 -1.66 -8.29
CA ILE A 143 0.90 -2.33 -8.66
C ILE A 143 0.49 -3.73 -9.10
N ASP A 144 0.73 -4.06 -10.36
CA ASP A 144 0.28 -5.30 -11.00
C ASP A 144 1.51 -6.08 -11.44
N VAL A 145 1.79 -7.17 -10.72
CA VAL A 145 2.99 -7.99 -10.91
C VAL A 145 2.68 -9.16 -11.84
N ARG A 146 3.46 -9.28 -12.92
CA ARG A 146 3.35 -10.32 -13.93
C ARG A 146 4.49 -11.31 -13.77
N ARG A 147 4.14 -12.59 -13.73
CA ARG A 147 5.09 -13.71 -13.62
C ARG A 147 5.52 -14.22 -14.98
#